data_AF-A0A7X8RAW9-F1
#
_entry.id   AF-A0A7X8RAW9-F1
#
_cell.length_a   1.000
_cell.length_b   1.000
_cell.length_c   1.000
_cell.angle_alpha   90.00
_cell.angle_beta   90.00
_cell.angle_gamma   90.00
#
_symmetry.space_group_name_H-M   'P 1'
#
loop_
_entity.id
_entity.type
_entity.pdbx_description
1 polymer ?
#
loop_
_entity_poly.entity_id
_entity_poly.type
_entity_poly.pdbx_seq_one_letter_code
_entity_poly.pdbx_strand_id
1 'polypeptide(L)'
;MKYQLTDLIAIEFLQKLVDLCHEFTGMATGILDADGVPLVCSSWQPICTDFHRQCPQTKLRCQANDKYLNSLASEANYVSRKCSNGLMHYAARIEVDHHHLGSFVISQVFHSPPDRHRFVQQAREYGFEEDSYLRALDQVRIISPADMKRNLQLLMDLTQLLVQMMIER
;
A
#
# COMPACT_ATOMS: atom_id res chain seq x y z
N MET A 1 24.32 13.50 -0.75
CA MET A 1 23.34 14.59 -0.55
C MET A 1 21.99 13.90 -0.37
N LYS A 2 21.21 14.25 0.67
CA LYS A 2 19.89 13.63 0.91
C LYS A 2 18.91 14.22 -0.08
N TYR A 3 18.51 13.44 -1.08
CA TYR A 3 17.44 13.80 -2.01
C TYR A 3 16.21 12.96 -1.70
N GLN A 4 15.03 13.53 -1.88
CA GLN A 4 13.77 12.81 -1.83
C GLN A 4 13.42 12.25 -3.21
N LEU A 5 12.54 11.24 -3.25
CA LEU A 5 12.09 10.65 -4.52
C LEU A 5 11.53 11.70 -5.49
N THR A 6 10.81 12.69 -4.96
CA THR A 6 10.21 13.79 -5.74
C THR A 6 11.22 14.80 -6.28
N ASP A 7 12.46 14.81 -5.78
CA ASP A 7 13.54 15.61 -6.35
C ASP A 7 14.10 14.96 -7.62
N LEU A 8 13.93 13.64 -7.76
CA LEU A 8 14.43 12.85 -8.89
C LEU A 8 13.34 12.63 -9.94
N ILE A 9 12.10 12.36 -9.52
CA ILE A 9 10.98 12.05 -10.40
C ILE A 9 9.81 12.98 -10.09
N ALA A 10 9.28 13.65 -11.11
CA ALA A 10 8.11 14.52 -10.93
C ALA A 10 6.89 13.70 -10.49
N ILE A 11 6.12 14.24 -9.55
CA ILE A 11 5.03 13.53 -8.88
C ILE A 11 3.94 13.06 -9.85
N GLU A 12 3.75 13.76 -10.97
CA GLU A 12 2.79 13.42 -12.02
C GLU A 12 3.16 12.11 -12.74
N PHE A 13 4.45 11.80 -12.89
CA PHE A 13 4.89 10.51 -13.44
C PHE A 13 4.65 9.38 -12.43
N LEU A 14 4.90 9.64 -11.15
CA LEU A 14 4.60 8.68 -10.09
C LEU A 14 3.10 8.37 -10.04
N GLN A 15 2.24 9.40 -10.15
CA GLN A 15 0.78 9.21 -10.16
C GLN A 15 0.34 8.35 -11.36
N LYS A 16 0.81 8.69 -12.57
CA LYS A 16 0.51 7.89 -13.78
C LYS A 16 0.94 6.43 -13.63
N LEU A 17 2.10 6.18 -13.04
CA LEU A 17 2.58 4.82 -12.83
C LEU A 17 1.67 4.04 -11.87
N VAL A 18 1.27 4.63 -10.74
CA VAL A 18 0.40 3.94 -9.79
C VAL A 18 -1.00 3.69 -10.37
N ASP A 19 -1.50 4.60 -11.20
CA ASP A 19 -2.78 4.43 -11.91
C ASP A 19 -2.74 3.29 -12.92
N LEU A 20 -1.68 3.21 -13.74
CA LEU A 20 -1.49 2.09 -14.67
C LEU A 20 -1.34 0.75 -13.93
N CYS A 21 -0.55 0.71 -12.86
CA CYS A 21 -0.43 -0.49 -12.04
C CYS A 21 -1.79 -0.92 -11.46
N HIS A 22 -2.60 0.03 -11.01
CA HIS A 22 -3.96 -0.28 -10.58
C HIS A 22 -4.80 -0.85 -11.73
N GLU A 23 -4.78 -0.23 -12.91
CA GLU A 23 -5.54 -0.68 -14.08
C GLU A 23 -5.23 -2.14 -14.46
N PHE A 24 -3.94 -2.51 -14.47
CA PHE A 24 -3.51 -3.87 -14.82
C PHE A 24 -3.73 -4.90 -13.71
N THR A 25 -3.54 -4.52 -12.45
CA THR A 25 -3.58 -5.47 -11.33
C THR A 25 -4.96 -5.55 -10.68
N GLY A 26 -5.76 -4.49 -10.80
CA GLY A 26 -7.02 -4.29 -10.09
C GLY A 26 -6.86 -4.18 -8.58
N MET A 27 -5.69 -3.75 -8.08
CA MET A 27 -5.38 -3.62 -6.65
C MET A 27 -5.11 -2.17 -6.26
N ALA A 28 -5.28 -1.86 -4.98
CA ALA A 28 -4.92 -0.56 -4.44
C ALA A 28 -3.40 -0.40 -4.47
N THR A 29 -2.93 0.63 -5.14
CA THR A 29 -1.51 0.84 -5.41
C THR A 29 -1.10 2.24 -4.95
N GLY A 30 0.14 2.43 -4.51
CA GLY A 30 0.63 3.74 -4.10
C GLY A 30 2.13 3.77 -3.91
N ILE A 31 2.69 4.96 -3.81
CA ILE A 31 4.11 5.16 -3.47
C ILE A 31 4.16 5.98 -2.18
N LEU A 32 4.94 5.49 -1.22
CA LEU A 32 5.23 6.18 0.03
C LEU A 32 6.63 6.79 -0.03
N ASP A 33 6.85 7.92 0.62
CA ASP A 33 8.20 8.46 0.85
C ASP A 33 8.99 7.62 1.88
N ALA A 34 10.23 7.98 2.16
CA ALA A 34 11.10 7.29 3.11
C ALA A 34 10.57 7.28 4.57
N ASP A 35 9.66 8.19 4.93
CA ASP A 35 9.01 8.25 6.24
C ASP A 35 7.66 7.51 6.28
N GLY A 36 7.26 6.88 5.18
CA GLY A 36 6.02 6.13 5.05
C GLY A 36 4.80 7.03 4.81
N VAL A 37 4.99 8.28 4.40
CA VAL A 37 3.90 9.19 4.01
C VAL A 37 3.52 8.93 2.56
N PRO A 38 2.23 8.74 2.24
CA PRO A 38 1.80 8.58 0.85
C PRO A 38 2.11 9.81 -0.01
N LEU A 39 2.85 9.60 -1.10
CA LEU A 39 3.10 10.60 -2.13
C LEU A 39 1.99 10.57 -3.20
N VAL A 40 1.68 9.37 -3.69
CA VAL A 40 0.64 9.11 -4.70
C VAL A 40 -0.09 7.82 -4.37
N CYS A 41 -1.36 7.74 -4.73
CA CYS A 41 -2.18 6.55 -4.55
C CYS A 41 -3.22 6.40 -5.66
N SER A 42 -3.60 5.16 -5.94
CA SER A 42 -4.65 4.81 -6.88
C SER A 42 -5.57 3.76 -6.29
N SER A 43 -6.88 3.99 -6.44
CA SER A 43 -7.96 3.08 -6.06
C SER A 43 -7.84 2.46 -4.66
N TRP A 44 -7.54 3.29 -3.67
CA TRP A 44 -7.75 2.90 -2.28
C TRP A 44 -9.24 2.67 -2.05
N GLN A 45 -9.55 1.55 -1.41
CA GLN A 45 -10.89 1.03 -1.26
C GLN A 45 -11.66 1.71 -0.12
N PRO A 46 -13.01 1.80 -0.24
CA PRO A 46 -13.88 2.43 0.74
C PRO A 46 -13.64 1.99 2.19
N ILE A 47 -13.35 0.71 2.43
CA ILE A 47 -13.09 0.19 3.78
C ILE A 47 -11.92 0.93 4.46
N CYS A 48 -10.92 1.34 3.67
CA CYS A 48 -9.78 2.10 4.16
C CYS A 48 -10.03 3.61 4.10
N THR A 49 -10.55 4.15 2.98
CA THR A 49 -10.69 5.60 2.78
C THR A 49 -11.81 6.23 3.58
N ASP A 50 -12.89 5.49 3.83
CA ASP A 50 -14.12 6.03 4.43
C ASP A 50 -14.24 5.63 5.91
N PHE A 51 -13.56 4.56 6.32
CA PHE A 51 -13.62 4.04 7.70
C PHE A 51 -12.25 4.07 8.39
N HIS A 52 -11.30 3.21 7.98
CA HIS A 52 -10.05 3.03 8.74
C HIS A 52 -9.18 4.28 8.82
N ARG A 53 -9.14 5.11 7.77
CA ARG A 53 -8.33 6.33 7.76
C ARG A 53 -9.10 7.57 8.24
N GLN A 54 -10.42 7.48 8.42
CA GLN A 54 -11.27 8.57 8.90
C GLN A 54 -11.47 8.54 10.42
N CYS A 55 -11.54 7.34 11.02
CA CYS A 55 -11.63 7.22 12.48
C CYS A 55 -10.25 7.49 13.13
N PRO A 56 -10.14 8.42 14.10
CA PRO A 56 -8.86 8.78 14.71
C PRO A 56 -8.05 7.60 15.24
N GLN A 57 -8.71 6.64 15.89
CA GLN A 57 -8.06 5.48 16.50
C GLN A 57 -7.53 4.49 15.44
N THR A 58 -8.33 4.20 14.41
CA THR A 58 -7.92 3.28 13.34
C THR A 58 -6.96 3.94 12.35
N LYS A 59 -6.99 5.27 12.22
CA LYS A 59 -6.04 6.06 11.43
C LYS A 59 -4.63 5.93 11.97
N LEU A 60 -4.47 5.94 13.30
CA LEU A 60 -3.17 5.68 13.94
C LEU A 60 -2.64 4.28 13.58
N ARG A 61 -3.51 3.28 13.48
CA ARG A 61 -3.12 1.93 13.02
C ARG A 61 -2.67 1.93 11.57
N CYS A 62 -3.33 2.68 10.70
CA CYS A 62 -2.91 2.86 9.30
C CYS A 62 -1.54 3.53 9.21
N GLN A 63 -1.34 4.65 9.89
CA GLN A 63 -0.06 5.37 9.89
C GLN A 63 1.09 4.53 10.47
N ALA A 64 0.84 3.80 11.55
CA ALA A 64 1.81 2.88 12.13
C ALA A 64 2.15 1.74 11.15
N ASN A 65 1.16 1.22 10.42
CA ASN A 65 1.40 0.20 9.39
C ASN A 65 2.22 0.76 8.23
N ASP A 66 1.90 1.94 7.72
CA ASP A 66 2.61 2.57 6.60
C ASP A 66 4.08 2.78 6.95
N LYS A 67 4.36 3.37 8.14
CA LYS A 67 5.73 3.54 8.67
C LYS A 67 6.48 2.23 8.83
N TYR A 68 5.84 1.25 9.45
CA TYR A 68 6.48 -0.04 9.73
C TYR A 68 6.75 -0.83 8.45
N LEU A 69 5.79 -0.85 7.52
CA LEU A 69 5.96 -1.50 6.21
C LEU A 69 7.11 -0.86 5.44
N ASN A 70 7.21 0.47 5.48
CA ASN A 70 8.28 1.20 4.82
C ASN A 70 9.66 0.94 5.46
N SER A 71 9.71 0.88 6.79
CA SER A 71 10.92 0.52 7.53
C SER A 71 11.37 -0.91 7.25
N LEU A 72 10.44 -1.86 7.08
CA LEU A 72 10.81 -3.22 6.70
C LEU A 72 11.33 -3.27 5.26
N ALA A 73 10.73 -2.47 4.37
CA ALA A 73 11.18 -2.38 2.99
C ALA A 73 12.55 -1.71 2.86
N SER A 74 13.07 -0.96 3.83
CA SER A 74 14.44 -0.43 3.74
C SER A 74 15.50 -1.54 3.86
N GLU A 75 15.19 -2.62 4.57
CA GLU A 75 16.10 -3.75 4.86
C GLU A 75 15.98 -4.91 3.86
N ALA A 76 14.92 -4.94 3.05
CA ALA A 76 14.66 -6.02 2.10
C ALA A 76 14.04 -5.50 0.79
N ASN A 77 14.32 -6.16 -0.33
CA ASN A 77 13.82 -5.75 -1.65
C ASN A 77 12.29 -5.68 -1.72
N TYR A 78 11.60 -6.57 -1.00
CA TYR A 78 10.17 -6.48 -0.79
C TYR A 78 9.77 -7.10 0.55
N VAL A 79 8.62 -6.66 1.06
CA VAL A 79 8.05 -7.14 2.33
C VAL A 79 6.52 -7.25 2.23
N SER A 80 5.93 -8.05 3.11
CA SER A 80 4.47 -8.22 3.18
C SER A 80 4.00 -8.24 4.62
N ARG A 81 2.82 -7.68 4.88
CA ARG A 81 2.23 -7.66 6.23
C ARG A 81 0.72 -7.55 6.20
N LYS A 82 0.07 -8.17 7.19
CA LYS A 82 -1.33 -7.89 7.54
C LYS A 82 -1.38 -6.67 8.47
N CYS A 83 -2.06 -5.61 8.06
CA CYS A 83 -2.22 -4.43 8.91
C CYS A 83 -3.13 -4.73 10.10
N SER A 84 -3.08 -3.88 11.14
CA SER A 84 -3.89 -4.09 12.34
C SER A 84 -5.40 -3.98 12.07
N ASN A 85 -5.80 -3.37 10.96
CA ASN A 85 -7.19 -3.32 10.50
C ASN A 85 -7.60 -4.53 9.63
N GLY A 86 -6.66 -5.44 9.34
CA GLY A 86 -6.96 -6.77 8.84
C GLY A 86 -6.66 -7.02 7.35
N LEU A 87 -6.31 -6.00 6.57
CA LEU A 87 -5.98 -6.16 5.15
C LEU A 87 -4.49 -6.45 4.94
N MET A 88 -4.15 -7.07 3.81
CA MET A 88 -2.77 -7.34 3.41
C MET A 88 -2.17 -6.15 2.66
N HIS A 89 -0.89 -5.89 2.93
CA HIS A 89 -0.06 -4.86 2.30
C HIS A 89 1.28 -5.46 1.90
N TYR A 90 1.81 -5.00 0.78
CA TYR A 90 3.10 -5.36 0.22
C TYR A 90 3.83 -4.09 -0.13
N ALA A 91 5.15 -4.07 0.06
CA ALA A 91 5.99 -2.96 -0.34
C ALA A 91 7.24 -3.48 -1.03
N ALA A 92 7.62 -2.84 -2.13
CA ALA A 92 8.90 -3.00 -2.81
C ALA A 92 9.74 -1.73 -2.60
N ARG A 93 11.03 -1.91 -2.31
CA ARG A 93 11.95 -0.83 -1.95
C ARG A 93 12.34 0.02 -3.16
N ILE A 94 12.21 1.35 -3.07
CA ILE A 94 12.79 2.31 -4.02
C ILE A 94 14.06 2.89 -3.39
N GLU A 95 15.22 2.54 -3.93
CA GLU A 95 16.54 2.94 -3.39
C GLU A 95 17.48 3.38 -4.50
N VAL A 96 18.28 4.41 -4.25
CA VAL A 96 19.39 4.86 -5.12
C VAL A 96 20.63 4.99 -4.25
N ASP A 97 21.77 4.44 -4.69
CA ASP A 97 23.06 4.49 -3.96
C ASP A 97 22.96 4.11 -2.47
N HIS A 98 22.25 3.02 -2.17
CA HIS A 98 22.00 2.56 -0.79
C HIS A 98 21.18 3.53 0.08
N HIS A 99 20.54 4.53 -0.53
CA HIS A 99 19.62 5.45 0.13
C HIS A 99 18.16 5.10 -0.21
N HIS A 100 17.41 4.65 0.79
CA HIS A 100 15.97 4.39 0.67
C HIS A 100 15.21 5.70 0.48
N LEU A 101 14.59 5.86 -0.69
CA LEU A 101 13.85 7.07 -1.07
C LEU A 101 12.34 6.95 -0.86
N GLY A 102 11.86 5.71 -0.71
CA GLY A 102 10.44 5.41 -0.57
C GLY A 102 10.13 3.95 -0.93
N SER A 103 8.85 3.61 -0.93
CA SER A 103 8.42 2.26 -1.28
C SER A 103 7.22 2.26 -2.21
N PHE A 104 7.26 1.36 -3.18
CA PHE A 104 6.13 1.06 -4.04
C PHE A 104 5.22 0.03 -3.37
N VAL A 105 3.96 0.36 -3.11
CA VAL A 105 3.03 -0.43 -2.32
C VAL A 105 1.89 -0.98 -3.18
N ILE A 106 1.55 -2.25 -2.95
CA ILE A 106 0.31 -2.87 -3.43
C ILE A 106 -0.42 -3.52 -2.25
N SER A 107 -1.71 -3.29 -2.10
CA SER A 107 -2.38 -3.54 -0.82
C SER A 107 -3.90 -3.67 -0.91
N GLN A 108 -4.54 -3.74 0.27
CA GLN A 108 -5.98 -3.74 0.47
C GLN A 108 -6.66 -4.94 -0.18
N VAL A 109 -6.10 -6.11 0.11
CA VAL A 109 -6.61 -7.40 -0.33
C VAL A 109 -6.64 -8.41 0.81
N PHE A 110 -7.33 -9.52 0.59
CA PHE A 110 -7.23 -10.71 1.42
C PHE A 110 -6.66 -11.89 0.62
N HIS A 111 -6.11 -12.89 1.31
CA HIS A 111 -5.71 -14.17 0.69
C HIS A 111 -6.69 -15.32 0.91
N SER A 112 -7.64 -15.11 1.81
CA SER A 112 -8.71 -16.02 2.15
C SER A 112 -9.92 -15.18 2.56
N PRO A 113 -11.14 -15.74 2.56
CA PRO A 113 -12.28 -15.05 3.13
C PRO A 113 -11.95 -14.46 4.52
N PRO A 114 -12.27 -13.18 4.78
CA PRO A 114 -12.02 -12.57 6.07
C PRO A 114 -12.94 -13.16 7.14
N ASP A 115 -12.49 -13.13 8.39
CA ASP A 115 -13.37 -13.39 9.54
C ASP A 115 -14.36 -12.23 9.70
N ARG A 116 -15.56 -12.37 9.14
CA ARG A 116 -16.60 -11.32 9.17
C ARG A 116 -16.96 -10.91 10.60
N HIS A 117 -16.93 -11.84 11.57
CA HIS A 117 -17.30 -11.54 12.96
C HIS A 117 -16.31 -10.54 13.58
N ARG A 118 -15.01 -10.67 13.29
CA ARG A 118 -14.00 -9.68 13.68
C ARG A 118 -14.33 -8.28 13.12
N PHE A 119 -14.80 -8.17 11.88
CA PHE A 119 -15.15 -6.88 11.28
C PHE A 119 -16.44 -6.29 11.88
N VAL A 120 -17.42 -7.12 12.22
CA VAL A 120 -18.60 -6.69 13.00
C VAL A 120 -18.17 -6.12 14.36
N GLN A 121 -17.30 -6.82 15.08
CA GLN A 121 -16.77 -6.35 16.36
C GLN A 121 -16.00 -5.03 16.19
N GLN A 122 -15.17 -4.93 15.16
CA GLN A 122 -14.43 -3.71 14.85
C GLN A 122 -15.36 -2.53 14.55
N ALA A 123 -16.46 -2.76 13.81
CA ALA A 123 -17.46 -1.72 13.55
C ALA A 123 -18.03 -1.16 14.86
N ARG A 124 -18.42 -2.04 15.78
CA ARG A 124 -18.97 -1.67 17.09
C ARG A 124 -17.93 -0.98 17.98
N GLU A 125 -16.70 -1.48 18.00
CA GLU A 125 -15.60 -0.91 18.79
C GLU A 125 -15.28 0.53 18.38
N TYR A 126 -15.29 0.83 17.07
CA TYR A 126 -14.92 2.14 16.54
C TYR A 126 -16.12 3.01 16.14
N GLY A 127 -17.35 2.55 16.37
CA GLY A 127 -18.58 3.29 16.07
C GLY A 127 -18.83 3.49 14.58
N PHE A 128 -18.38 2.57 13.73
CA PHE A 128 -18.72 2.57 12.31
C PHE A 128 -20.18 2.19 12.08
N GLU A 129 -20.81 2.77 11.06
CA GLU A 129 -22.10 2.29 10.57
C GLU A 129 -21.89 0.88 10.00
N GLU A 130 -22.46 -0.13 10.68
CA GLU A 130 -22.17 -1.55 10.47
C GLU A 130 -22.48 -1.99 9.03
N ASP A 131 -23.62 -1.58 8.47
CA ASP A 131 -24.04 -2.02 7.13
C ASP A 131 -23.14 -1.44 6.04
N SER A 132 -22.83 -0.14 6.11
CA SER A 132 -21.93 0.51 5.15
C SER A 132 -20.50 -0.01 5.27
N TYR A 133 -20.03 -0.28 6.49
CA TYR A 133 -18.70 -0.84 6.70
C TYR A 133 -18.59 -2.26 6.15
N LEU A 134 -19.60 -3.10 6.38
CA LEU A 134 -19.62 -4.46 5.87
C LEU A 134 -19.83 -4.51 4.34
N ARG A 135 -20.60 -3.59 3.75
CA ARG A 135 -20.66 -3.41 2.30
C ARG A 135 -19.31 -3.03 1.71
N ALA A 136 -18.54 -2.19 2.40
CA ALA A 136 -17.19 -1.84 1.99
C ALA A 136 -16.23 -3.04 2.13
N LEU A 137 -16.38 -3.86 3.17
CA LEU A 137 -15.65 -5.12 3.35
C LEU A 137 -15.91 -6.11 2.21
N ASP A 138 -17.17 -6.24 1.78
CA ASP A 138 -17.57 -7.19 0.74
C ASP A 138 -17.01 -6.82 -0.65
N GLN A 139 -16.57 -5.58 -0.84
CA GLN A 139 -15.89 -5.13 -2.06
C GLN A 139 -14.39 -5.45 -2.08
N VAL A 140 -13.81 -5.83 -0.94
CA VAL A 140 -12.36 -6.09 -0.83
C VAL A 140 -12.01 -7.38 -1.57
N ARG A 141 -11.08 -7.27 -2.51
CA ARG A 141 -10.64 -8.39 -3.33
C ARG A 141 -9.95 -9.47 -2.49
N ILE A 142 -10.32 -10.73 -2.76
CA ILE A 142 -9.57 -11.91 -2.34
C ILE A 142 -8.69 -12.34 -3.51
N ILE A 143 -7.38 -12.47 -3.28
CA ILE A 143 -6.38 -12.82 -4.29
C ILE A 143 -5.57 -14.02 -3.84
N SER A 144 -5.29 -14.97 -4.74
CA SER A 144 -4.46 -16.12 -4.38
C SER A 144 -3.01 -15.69 -4.12
N PRO A 145 -2.26 -16.40 -3.26
CA PRO A 145 -0.83 -16.11 -3.06
C PRO A 145 -0.02 -16.17 -4.36
N ALA A 146 -0.38 -17.06 -5.29
CA ALA A 146 0.28 -17.18 -6.59
C ALA A 146 0.06 -15.96 -7.48
N ASP A 147 -1.17 -15.44 -7.52
CA ASP A 147 -1.49 -14.24 -8.30
C ASP A 147 -0.85 -13.00 -7.69
N MET A 148 -0.86 -12.89 -6.35
CA MET A 148 -0.15 -11.82 -5.65
C MET A 148 1.34 -11.86 -5.96
N LYS A 149 1.98 -13.04 -5.96
CA LYS A 149 3.40 -13.18 -6.32
C LYS A 149 3.69 -12.64 -7.73
N ARG A 150 2.83 -12.91 -8.71
CA ARG A 150 3.00 -12.39 -10.08
C ARG A 150 2.89 -10.87 -10.14
N ASN A 151 1.90 -10.30 -9.46
CA ASN A 151 1.72 -8.84 -9.39
C ASN A 151 2.87 -8.16 -8.64
N LEU A 152 3.40 -8.80 -7.60
CA LEU A 152 4.55 -8.30 -6.86
C LEU A 152 5.83 -8.33 -7.69
N GLN A 153 6.03 -9.38 -8.51
CA GLN A 153 7.16 -9.42 -9.44
C GLN A 153 7.11 -8.25 -10.43
N LEU A 154 5.94 -7.99 -11.03
CA LEU A 154 5.74 -6.81 -11.88
C LEU A 154 6.12 -5.51 -11.15
N LEU A 155 5.68 -5.36 -9.90
CA LEU A 155 5.99 -4.19 -9.09
C LEU A 155 7.50 -4.02 -8.85
N MET A 156 8.19 -5.12 -8.55
CA MET A 156 9.63 -5.14 -8.33
C MET A 156 10.39 -4.77 -9.61
N ASP A 157 9.98 -5.32 -10.76
CA ASP A 157 10.61 -5.03 -12.05
C ASP A 157 10.43 -3.54 -12.43
N LEU A 158 9.22 -3.00 -12.24
CA LEU A 158 8.94 -1.56 -12.45
C LEU A 158 9.76 -0.68 -11.51
N THR A 159 9.88 -1.09 -10.24
CA THR A 159 10.70 -0.37 -9.26
C THR A 159 12.18 -0.36 -9.67
N GLN A 160 12.69 -1.48 -10.17
CA GLN A 160 14.07 -1.57 -10.65
C GLN A 160 14.32 -0.68 -11.87
N LEU A 161 13.37 -0.62 -12.81
CA LEU A 161 13.44 0.29 -13.96
C LEU A 161 13.46 1.76 -13.51
N LEU A 162 12.59 2.14 -12.57
CA LEU A 162 12.61 3.50 -11.99
C LEU A 162 13.96 3.83 -11.37
N VAL A 163 14.52 2.92 -10.58
CA VAL A 163 15.84 3.10 -9.95
C VAL A 163 16.93 3.30 -10.99
N GLN A 164 16.92 2.50 -12.07
CA GLN A 164 17.91 2.64 -13.12
C GLN A 164 17.83 3.99 -13.84
N MET A 165 16.62 4.49 -14.11
CA MET A 165 16.43 5.82 -14.69
C MET A 165 16.88 6.97 -13.77
N MET A 166 16.94 6.74 -12.46
CA MET A 166 17.43 7.72 -11.49
C MET A 166 18.96 7.74 -11.38
N ILE A 167 19.62 6.58 -11.58
CA ILE A 167 21.09 6.44 -11.52
C ILE A 167 21.75 7.00 -12.79
N GLU A 168 21.09 6.92 -13.95
CA GLU A 168 21.62 7.40 -15.24
C GLU A 168 21.61 8.94 -15.42
N ARG A 169 21.41 9.69 -14.32
CA ARG A 169 21.44 11.16 -14.28
C ARG A 169 22.77 11.70 -13.79
#